data_AF-A0ABD2NH83-F1
#
_entry.id   AF-A0ABD2NH83-F1
#
_cell.length_a   1.000
_cell.length_b   1.000
_cell.length_c   1.000
_cell.angle_alpha   90.00
_cell.angle_beta   90.00
_cell.angle_gamma   90.00
#
_symmetry.space_group_name_H-M   'P 1'
#
loop_
_entity.id
_entity.type
_entity.pdbx_description
1 polymer ?
#
loop_
_entity_poly.entity_id
_entity_poly.type
_entity_poly.pdbx_seq_one_letter_code
_entity_poly.pdbx_strand_id
1 'polypeptide(L)'
;MYYLANFCRICIKTDVDLVDVDSDDVDSIKLQKKLEECTEMVINRESLSTKICTLCIKKLRISYEFHNMCKRSTSLLQGLLTELMKNNNCIDDEEQMFDIYPEEIKKEIPFEEVVVEPDIRVKTELLRMKKN
;
A
#
# COMPACT_ATOMS: atom_id res chain seq x y z
N MET A 1 -20.20 24.06 -17.30
CA MET A 1 -20.01 22.68 -17.80
C MET A 1 -18.63 22.25 -17.32
N TYR A 2 -18.56 21.49 -16.22
CA TYR A 2 -17.28 21.22 -15.56
C TYR A 2 -16.55 20.12 -16.32
N TYR A 3 -15.34 20.43 -16.78
CA TYR A 3 -14.46 19.50 -17.49
C TYR A 3 -14.21 18.27 -16.61
N LEU A 4 -14.69 17.11 -17.06
CA LEU A 4 -14.29 15.81 -16.50
C LEU A 4 -12.77 15.72 -16.63
N ALA A 5 -12.07 15.67 -15.51
CA ALA A 5 -10.65 15.87 -15.53
C ALA A 5 -9.92 14.63 -16.04
N ASN A 6 -9.35 14.74 -17.25
CA ASN A 6 -8.55 13.71 -17.91
C ASN A 6 -7.10 13.74 -17.40
N PHE A 7 -6.93 13.59 -16.09
CA PHE A 7 -5.62 13.40 -15.48
C PHE A 7 -5.66 12.25 -14.48
N CYS A 8 -4.49 11.66 -14.22
CA CYS A 8 -4.36 10.64 -13.19
C CYS A 8 -4.63 11.23 -11.80
N ARG A 9 -5.54 10.62 -11.04
CA ARG A 9 -5.92 11.03 -9.68
C ARG A 9 -4.74 11.10 -8.71
N ILE A 10 -3.73 10.25 -8.89
CA ILE A 10 -2.56 10.18 -7.98
C ILE A 10 -1.45 11.15 -8.40
N CYS A 11 -1.04 11.13 -9.67
CA CYS A 11 0.13 11.90 -10.11
C CYS A 11 -0.20 13.14 -10.95
N ILE A 12 -1.49 13.43 -11.19
CA ILE A 12 -2.02 14.59 -11.91
C ILE A 12 -1.51 14.73 -13.37
N LYS A 13 -0.80 13.70 -13.89
CA LYS A 13 -0.35 13.68 -15.28
C LYS A 13 -1.54 13.55 -16.24
N THR A 14 -1.52 14.35 -17.28
CA THR A 14 -2.37 14.26 -18.47
C THR A 14 -1.69 13.42 -19.56
N ASP A 15 -2.40 13.13 -20.65
CA ASP A 15 -1.85 12.50 -21.87
C ASP A 15 -1.18 11.14 -21.65
N VAL A 16 -1.73 10.38 -20.70
CA VAL A 16 -1.32 9.02 -20.37
C VAL A 16 -2.54 8.10 -20.45
N ASP A 17 -2.29 6.79 -20.59
CA ASP A 17 -3.36 5.81 -20.51
C ASP A 17 -3.97 5.80 -19.11
N LEU A 18 -5.26 6.13 -19.07
CA LEU A 18 -6.05 6.27 -17.86
C LEU A 18 -7.09 5.16 -17.79
N VAL A 19 -7.17 4.53 -16.63
CA VAL A 19 -8.16 3.51 -16.30
C VAL A 19 -9.08 4.05 -15.23
N ASP A 20 -10.36 3.69 -15.27
CA ASP A 20 -11.32 4.08 -14.24
C ASP A 20 -11.02 3.35 -12.92
N VAL A 21 -11.09 4.05 -11.79
CA VAL A 21 -10.84 3.46 -10.47
C VAL A 21 -11.89 2.42 -10.06
N ASP A 22 -13.09 2.45 -10.66
CA ASP A 22 -14.14 1.45 -10.44
C ASP A 22 -13.87 0.12 -11.15
N SER A 23 -12.87 0.08 -12.03
CA SER A 23 -12.48 -1.13 -12.76
C SER A 23 -11.79 -2.17 -11.86
N ASP A 24 -11.98 -3.44 -12.23
CA ASP A 24 -11.31 -4.56 -11.58
C ASP A 24 -9.83 -4.61 -11.98
N ASP A 25 -8.97 -4.86 -11.00
CA ASP A 25 -7.56 -5.14 -11.23
C ASP A 25 -7.34 -6.64 -11.61
N VAL A 26 -6.09 -7.02 -11.88
CA VAL A 26 -5.70 -8.38 -12.30
C VAL A 26 -6.08 -9.49 -11.32
N ASP A 27 -6.28 -9.17 -10.05
CA ASP A 27 -6.71 -10.07 -8.97
C ASP A 27 -8.22 -9.97 -8.68
N SER A 28 -9.00 -9.36 -9.59
CA SER A 28 -10.43 -9.12 -9.44
C SER A 28 -10.80 -8.24 -8.24
N ILE A 29 -9.85 -7.49 -7.69
CA ILE A 29 -10.09 -6.48 -6.67
C ILE A 29 -10.12 -5.10 -7.34
N LYS A 30 -11.16 -4.32 -7.09
CA LYS A 30 -11.29 -2.96 -7.63
C LYS A 30 -10.12 -2.06 -7.22
N LEU A 31 -9.67 -1.24 -8.16
CA LEU A 31 -8.60 -0.25 -7.91
C LEU A 31 -8.98 0.74 -6.80
N GLN A 32 -10.25 1.16 -6.76
CA GLN A 32 -10.79 2.01 -5.69
C GLN A 32 -10.57 1.39 -4.30
N LYS A 33 -10.89 0.10 -4.13
CA LYS A 33 -10.74 -0.59 -2.85
C LYS A 33 -9.27 -0.63 -2.41
N LYS A 34 -8.35 -0.90 -3.34
CA LYS A 34 -6.90 -0.88 -3.03
C LYS A 34 -6.44 0.51 -2.59
N LEU A 35 -6.95 1.57 -3.24
CA LEU A 35 -6.66 2.95 -2.88
C LEU A 35 -7.15 3.30 -1.49
N GLU A 36 -8.40 2.99 -1.18
CA GLU A 36 -9.01 3.23 0.13
C GLU A 36 -8.23 2.51 1.23
N GLU A 37 -7.86 1.24 1.02
CA GLU A 37 -7.13 0.47 2.01
C GLU A 37 -5.68 0.94 2.24
N CYS A 38 -4.98 1.42 1.20
CA CYS A 38 -3.58 1.83 1.31
C CYS A 38 -3.37 3.29 1.70
N THR A 39 -4.33 4.17 1.40
CA THR A 39 -4.11 5.63 1.48
C THR A 39 -5.22 6.36 2.23
N GLU A 40 -6.27 5.66 2.66
CA GLU A 40 -7.48 6.25 3.24
C GLU A 40 -8.19 7.25 2.30
N MET A 41 -7.81 7.27 1.02
CA MET A 41 -8.38 8.16 0.02
C MET A 41 -9.71 7.60 -0.48
N VAL A 42 -10.80 8.30 -0.17
CA VAL A 42 -12.14 7.99 -0.70
C VAL A 42 -12.36 8.73 -2.01
N ILE A 43 -12.70 7.99 -3.08
CA ILE A 43 -12.96 8.55 -4.41
C ILE A 43 -14.46 8.54 -4.67
N ASN A 44 -15.09 9.71 -4.55
CA ASN A 44 -16.51 9.88 -4.86
C ASN A 44 -16.69 10.28 -6.32
N ARG A 45 -17.91 10.14 -6.86
CA ARG A 45 -18.25 10.63 -8.21
C ARG A 45 -18.10 12.15 -8.37
N GLU A 46 -18.11 12.88 -7.26
CA GLU A 46 -17.86 14.33 -7.20
C GLU A 46 -16.37 14.68 -7.14
N SER A 47 -15.50 13.67 -7.10
CA SER A 47 -14.05 13.89 -7.07
C SER A 47 -13.54 14.46 -8.39
N LEU A 48 -12.47 15.25 -8.29
CA LEU A 48 -11.87 15.93 -9.43
C LEU A 48 -11.37 14.97 -10.52
N SER A 49 -11.06 13.72 -10.21
CA SER A 49 -10.73 12.68 -11.19
C SER A 49 -10.99 11.29 -10.63
N THR A 50 -11.73 10.47 -11.39
CA THR A 50 -11.99 9.04 -11.11
C THR A 50 -11.08 8.13 -11.92
N LYS A 51 -9.97 8.66 -12.45
CA LYS A 51 -9.07 7.94 -13.37
C LYS A 51 -7.66 7.81 -12.81
N ILE A 52 -7.01 6.68 -13.06
CA ILE A 52 -5.64 6.40 -12.62
C ILE A 52 -4.78 5.91 -13.78
N CYS A 53 -3.54 6.37 -13.87
CA CYS A 53 -2.62 5.91 -14.91
C CYS A 53 -1.96 4.58 -14.54
N THR A 54 -1.53 3.83 -15.57
CA THR A 54 -0.92 2.51 -15.43
C THR A 54 0.31 2.48 -14.50
N LEU A 55 1.13 3.53 -14.51
CA LEU A 55 2.28 3.65 -13.60
C LEU A 55 1.84 3.75 -12.14
N CYS A 56 0.78 4.50 -11.87
CA CYS A 56 0.20 4.62 -10.54
C CYS A 56 -0.47 3.32 -10.09
N ILE A 57 -1.12 2.58 -11.00
CA ILE A 57 -1.66 1.24 -10.72
C ILE A 57 -0.54 0.28 -10.29
N LYS A 58 0.60 0.26 -11.00
CA LYS A 58 1.74 -0.59 -10.63
C LYS A 58 2.23 -0.30 -9.20
N LYS A 59 2.40 0.98 -8.86
CA LYS A 59 2.79 1.39 -7.49
C LYS A 59 1.73 1.02 -6.45
N LEU A 60 0.46 1.21 -6.79
CA LEU A 60 -0.66 0.83 -5.92
C LEU A 60 -0.67 -0.67 -5.62
N ARG A 61 -0.40 -1.52 -6.60
CA ARG A 61 -0.32 -2.98 -6.41
C ARG A 61 0.78 -3.36 -5.41
N ILE A 62 1.98 -2.79 -5.56
CA ILE A 62 3.10 -3.01 -4.63
C ILE A 62 2.69 -2.58 -3.21
N SER A 63 2.10 -1.38 -3.08
CA SER A 63 1.63 -0.88 -1.79
C SER A 63 0.55 -1.77 -1.17
N TYR A 64 -0.35 -2.31 -1.97
CA TYR A 64 -1.45 -3.17 -1.51
C TYR A 64 -0.95 -4.54 -1.04
N GLU A 65 0.01 -5.11 -1.76
CA GLU A 65 0.69 -6.32 -1.32
C GLU A 65 1.42 -6.12 0.00
N PHE A 66 2.20 -5.04 0.12
CA PHE A 66 2.89 -4.69 1.36
C PHE A 66 1.91 -4.48 2.53
N HIS A 67 0.81 -3.76 2.29
CA HIS A 67 -0.26 -3.59 3.28
C HIS A 67 -0.83 -4.91 3.78
N ASN A 68 -1.08 -5.85 2.88
CA ASN A 68 -1.56 -7.19 3.23
C ASN A 68 -0.53 -7.98 4.03
N MET A 69 0.76 -7.84 3.73
CA MET A 69 1.83 -8.43 4.55
C MET A 69 1.81 -7.86 5.97
N CYS A 70 1.70 -6.54 6.12
CA CYS A 70 1.58 -5.88 7.42
C CYS A 70 0.36 -6.39 8.19
N LYS A 71 -0.82 -6.46 7.57
CA LYS A 71 -2.05 -6.99 8.19
C LYS A 71 -1.86 -8.42 8.72
N ARG A 72 -1.29 -9.31 7.91
CA ARG A 72 -1.03 -10.70 8.31
C ARG A 72 -0.07 -10.76 9.50
N SER A 73 1.01 -9.98 9.44
CA SER A 73 2.00 -9.91 10.52
C SER A 73 1.36 -9.43 11.83
N THR A 74 0.55 -8.36 11.79
CA THR A 74 -0.17 -7.86 12.96
C THR A 74 -1.11 -8.91 13.54
N SER A 75 -1.90 -9.61 12.71
CA SER A 75 -2.80 -10.66 13.21
C SER A 75 -2.05 -11.82 13.87
N LEU A 76 -0.91 -12.24 13.30
CA LEU A 76 -0.07 -13.29 13.89
C LEU A 76 0.53 -12.87 15.23
N LEU A 77 1.10 -11.66 15.29
CA LEU A 77 1.67 -11.11 16.53
C LEU A 77 0.62 -10.97 17.64
N GLN A 78 -0.60 -10.52 17.29
CA GLN A 78 -1.71 -10.43 18.25
C GLN A 78 -2.15 -11.81 18.75
N GLY A 79 -2.17 -12.82 17.87
CA GLY A 79 -2.45 -14.21 18.25
C GLY A 79 -1.44 -14.74 19.27
N LEU A 80 -0.15 -14.59 18.96
CA LEU A 80 0.94 -15.00 19.85
C LEU A 80 0.89 -14.28 21.21
N LEU A 81 0.65 -12.95 21.21
CA LEU A 81 0.52 -12.18 22.44
C LEU A 81 -0.66 -12.68 23.29
N THR A 82 -1.77 -13.01 22.66
CA THR A 82 -2.97 -13.52 23.34
C THR A 82 -2.70 -14.89 23.98
N GLU A 83 -1.98 -15.77 23.29
CA GLU A 83 -1.58 -17.08 23.83
C GLU A 83 -0.62 -16.95 25.01
N LEU A 84 0.39 -16.08 24.90
CA LEU A 84 1.32 -15.79 26.01
C LEU A 84 0.58 -15.23 27.23
N MET A 85 -0.38 -14.32 27.03
CA MET A 85 -1.17 -13.76 28.13
C MET A 85 -2.09 -14.82 28.79
N LYS A 86 -2.66 -15.74 28.01
CA LYS A 86 -3.45 -16.86 28.56
C LYS A 86 -2.58 -17.78 29.40
N ASN A 87 -1.39 -18.12 28.93
CA ASN A 87 -0.48 -19.02 29.65
C ASN A 87 0.04 -18.38 30.96
N ASN A 88 0.23 -17.06 30.99
CA ASN A 88 0.62 -16.35 32.22
C ASN A 88 -0.51 -16.23 33.27
N ASN A 89 -1.78 -16.32 32.87
CA ASN A 89 -2.93 -16.28 33.78
C ASN A 89 -3.32 -17.65 34.35
N CYS A 90 -2.54 -18.70 34.07
CA CYS A 90 -2.72 -20.06 34.59
C CYS A 90 -1.58 -20.51 35.53
N ILE A 91 -0.79 -19.58 36.08
CA ILE A 91 0.23 -19.91 37.08
C ILE A 91 -0.36 -19.72 38.48
N ASP A 92 -1.22 -20.67 38.86
CA ASP A 92 -1.19 -21.21 40.22
C ASP A 92 -0.69 -22.67 40.06
N ASP A 93 0.48 -22.88 40.64
CA ASP A 93 1.17 -24.15 40.90
C ASP A 93 1.89 -24.91 39.76
N GLU A 94 3.22 -24.93 39.94
CA GLU A 94 4.24 -25.88 39.49
C GLU A 94 4.89 -25.71 38.10
N GLU A 95 6.21 -25.52 38.17
CA GLU A 95 7.18 -25.36 37.09
C GLU A 95 7.02 -26.41 35.98
N GLN A 96 6.68 -25.98 34.76
CA GLN A 96 7.03 -26.71 33.56
C GLN A 96 7.67 -25.79 32.52
N MET A 97 9.00 -25.91 32.44
CA MET A 97 9.83 -25.50 31.33
C MET A 97 9.33 -26.20 30.06
N PHE A 98 8.62 -25.49 29.20
CA PHE A 98 8.29 -25.97 27.85
C PHE A 98 9.20 -25.27 26.84
N ASP A 99 10.12 -26.04 26.27
CA ASP A 99 10.97 -25.64 25.15
C ASP A 99 10.09 -25.47 23.89
N ILE A 100 9.65 -24.23 23.63
CA ILE A 100 9.05 -23.88 22.34
C ILE A 100 10.18 -23.54 21.37
N TYR A 101 10.73 -24.56 20.70
CA TYR A 101 11.50 -24.37 19.48
C TYR A 101 10.52 -24.33 18.29
N PRO A 102 10.42 -23.21 17.55
CA PRO A 102 9.70 -23.21 16.28
C PRO A 102 10.50 -24.02 15.27
N GLU A 103 9.97 -25.18 14.87
CA GLU A 103 10.48 -25.91 13.71
C GLU A 103 10.35 -25.04 12.44
N GLU A 104 11.37 -25.19 11.61
CA GLU A 104 11.81 -24.29 10.56
C GLU A 104 10.75 -24.01 9.48
N ILE A 105 10.39 -22.74 9.27
CA ILE A 105 9.95 -22.25 7.95
C ILE A 105 11.12 -21.50 7.32
N LYS A 106 12.12 -22.26 6.85
CA LYS A 106 13.13 -21.77 5.90
C LYS A 106 12.52 -21.78 4.50
N LYS A 107 11.82 -20.70 4.15
CA LYS A 107 11.81 -20.21 2.78
C LYS A 107 12.31 -18.78 2.83
N GLU A 108 13.63 -18.64 2.69
CA GLU A 108 14.28 -17.37 2.42
C GLU A 108 13.65 -16.80 1.15
N ILE A 109 12.81 -15.78 1.31
CA ILE A 109 12.40 -14.93 0.21
C ILE A 109 13.59 -13.98 0.01
N PRO A 110 14.30 -14.02 -1.14
CA PRO A 110 15.40 -13.10 -1.38
C PRO A 110 14.83 -11.68 -1.39
N PHE A 111 15.25 -10.90 -0.40
CA PHE A 111 14.91 -9.49 -0.30
C PHE A 111 15.86 -8.74 -1.24
N GLU A 112 15.39 -8.38 -2.43
CA GLU A 112 16.13 -7.49 -3.30
C GLU A 112 15.98 -6.07 -2.75
N GLU A 113 17.09 -5.52 -2.25
CA GLU A 113 17.13 -4.17 -1.73
C GLU A 113 16.89 -3.17 -2.87
N VAL A 114 15.66 -2.70 -3.01
CA VAL A 114 15.31 -1.68 -4.00
C VAL A 114 15.70 -0.31 -3.43
N VAL A 115 16.90 0.15 -3.77
CA VAL A 115 17.32 1.54 -3.54
C VAL A 115 16.52 2.44 -4.47
N VAL A 116 15.53 3.15 -3.92
CA VAL A 116 14.75 4.13 -4.68
C VAL A 116 15.49 5.46 -4.65
N GLU A 117 16.20 5.81 -5.73
CA GLU A 117 16.72 7.16 -5.90
C GLU A 117 15.57 8.15 -6.11
N PRO A 118 15.50 9.27 -5.35
CA PRO A 118 14.51 10.30 -5.60
C PRO A 118 14.84 11.07 -6.89
N ASP A 119 14.07 10.82 -7.95
CA ASP A 119 14.18 11.52 -9.24
C ASP A 119 13.57 12.94 -9.15
N ILE A 120 14.25 13.83 -8.44
CA ILE A 120 13.86 15.24 -8.28
C ILE A 120 14.47 16.05 -9.42
N ARG A 121 13.79 16.07 -10.58
CA ARG A 121 14.05 17.07 -11.65
C ARG A 121 13.16 18.28 -11.44
N VAL A 122 13.51 19.17 -10.51
CA VAL A 122 12.91 20.51 -10.45
C VAL A 122 13.51 21.33 -11.59
N LYS A 123 12.82 21.38 -12.74
CA LYS A 123 13.09 22.39 -13.75
C LYS A 123 12.58 23.74 -13.24
N THR A 124 13.48 24.53 -12.69
CA THR A 124 13.25 25.96 -12.44
C THR A 124 13.15 26.70 -13.79
N GLU A 125 11.95 26.81 -14.35
CA GLU A 125 11.67 27.72 -15.48
C GLU A 125 11.02 29.05 -15.07
N LEU A 126 10.99 29.38 -13.77
CA LEU A 126 10.41 30.64 -13.28
C LEU A 126 11.31 31.89 -13.39
N LEU A 127 12.41 31.85 -14.14
CA LEU A 127 13.27 33.04 -14.38
C LEU A 127 13.13 33.68 -15.77
N ARG A 128 12.18 33.26 -16.62
CA ARG A 128 12.02 33.86 -17.97
C ARG A 128 10.89 34.89 -18.13
N MET A 129 10.15 35.27 -17.08
CA MET A 129 9.08 36.28 -17.19
C MET A 129 9.43 37.68 -16.64
N LYS A 130 10.73 38.02 -16.45
CA LYS A 130 11.17 39.39 -16.07
C LYS A 130 11.88 40.17 -17.19
N LYS A 131 11.78 39.73 -18.44
CA LYS A 131 12.13 40.56 -19.61
C LYS A 131 11.05 40.41 -20.67
N ASN A 132 10.04 41.26 -20.57
CA ASN A 132 9.44 42.02 -21.67
C ASN A 132 8.50 43.05 -21.07
#